data_AF-A0A8B6HDN7-F1
#
_entry.id   AF-A0A8B6HDN7-F1
#
_cell.length_a   1.000
_cell.length_b   1.000
_cell.length_c   1.000
_cell.angle_alpha   90.00
_cell.angle_beta   90.00
_cell.angle_gamma   90.00
#
_symmetry.space_group_name_H-M   'P 1'
#
loop_
_entity.id
_entity.type
_entity.pdbx_description
1 polymer ?
#
loop_
_entity_poly.entity_id
_entity_poly.type
_entity_poly.pdbx_seq_one_letter_code
_entity_poly.pdbx_strand_id
1 'polypeptide(L)'
;MINMEVPCAVCHSSGKSSKIIIPGRHTCYSDWSAEYSGYLMSSNKGHKGRNEFVCVDLNAEPFDNRSSDENGALLYPIRTECGSLRCPPYTNSANVLCVVCTK
;
A
#
# COMPACT_ATOMS: atom_id res chain seq x y z
N MET A 1 11.89 6.18 -11.66
CA MET A 1 10.74 5.30 -11.36
C MET A 1 10.43 4.57 -12.65
N ILE A 2 10.40 3.24 -12.63
CA ILE A 2 9.99 2.45 -13.78
C ILE A 2 8.48 2.37 -13.70
N ASN A 3 7.77 2.76 -14.76
CA ASN A 3 6.32 2.58 -14.83
C ASN A 3 6.06 1.15 -15.29
N MET A 4 5.33 0.41 -14.47
CA MET A 4 5.01 -1.00 -14.70
C MET A 4 3.52 -1.20 -14.42
N GLU A 5 2.91 -2.07 -15.20
CA GLU A 5 1.56 -2.53 -14.96
C GLU A 5 1.51 -3.37 -13.68
N VAL A 6 0.53 -3.09 -12.82
CA VAL A 6 0.37 -3.75 -11.52
C VAL A 6 -0.69 -4.86 -11.64
N PRO A 7 -0.34 -6.13 -11.36
CA PRO A 7 -1.32 -7.20 -11.31
C PRO A 7 -2.13 -7.16 -10.00
N CYS A 8 -3.30 -7.78 -10.01
CA CYS A 8 -4.08 -8.03 -8.80
C CYS A 8 -4.03 -9.52 -8.46
N ALA A 9 -3.90 -9.83 -7.17
CA ALA A 9 -4.02 -11.19 -6.65
C ALA A 9 -5.25 -11.32 -5.75
N VAL A 10 -5.91 -12.47 -5.83
CA VAL A 10 -7.02 -12.85 -4.93
C VAL A 10 -6.56 -14.03 -4.09
N CYS A 11 -6.58 -13.86 -2.77
CA CYS A 11 -6.13 -14.88 -1.82
C CYS A 11 -7.30 -15.33 -0.93
N HIS A 12 -7.27 -16.59 -0.53
CA HIS A 12 -8.19 -17.14 0.47
C HIS A 12 -7.41 -17.47 1.75
N SER A 13 -7.80 -16.86 2.88
CA SER A 13 -7.18 -17.10 4.18
C SER A 13 -8.09 -17.98 5.04
N SER A 14 -7.78 -19.27 5.09
CA SER A 14 -8.62 -20.29 5.75
C SER A 14 -8.74 -20.06 7.25
N GLY A 15 -9.97 -20.10 7.76
CA GLY A 15 -10.24 -19.92 9.19
C GLY A 15 -10.13 -18.48 9.67
N LYS A 16 -9.90 -17.51 8.77
CA LYS A 16 -9.93 -16.08 9.06
C LYS A 16 -11.28 -15.50 8.64
N SER A 17 -11.83 -14.65 9.48
CA SER A 17 -13.14 -14.02 9.34
C SER A 17 -13.04 -12.51 9.04
N SER A 18 -11.92 -11.89 9.41
CA SER A 18 -11.72 -10.45 9.32
C SER A 18 -10.39 -10.11 8.66
N LYS A 19 -10.37 -9.00 7.91
CA LYS A 19 -9.19 -8.42 7.29
C LYS A 19 -9.14 -6.93 7.61
N ILE A 20 -7.96 -6.44 8.01
CA ILE A 20 -7.70 -5.01 8.20
C ILE A 20 -6.39 -4.60 7.51
N ILE A 21 -6.30 -3.31 7.19
CA ILE A 21 -5.07 -2.64 6.79
C ILE A 21 -4.68 -1.70 7.93
N ILE A 22 -3.42 -1.74 8.37
CA ILE A 22 -2.91 -0.83 9.40
C ILE A 22 -1.86 0.10 8.74
N PRO A 23 -2.22 1.36 8.43
CA PRO A 23 -1.28 2.35 7.94
C PRO A 23 -0.21 2.73 8.98
N GLY A 24 0.98 3.07 8.52
CA GLY A 24 2.10 3.52 9.35
C GLY A 24 2.80 2.43 10.15
N ARG A 25 2.47 1.15 9.94
CA ARG A 25 3.09 0.00 10.62
C ARG A 25 3.46 -1.09 9.63
N HIS A 26 4.49 -1.87 9.96
CA HIS A 26 4.85 -3.09 9.24
C HIS A 26 4.51 -4.37 10.03
N THR A 27 3.88 -4.25 11.21
CA THR A 27 3.47 -5.38 12.05
C THR A 27 2.02 -5.23 12.51
N CYS A 28 1.32 -6.35 12.64
CA CYS A 28 -0.04 -6.40 13.15
C CYS A 28 -0.10 -6.14 14.66
N TYR A 29 -1.30 -5.88 15.18
CA TYR A 29 -1.57 -5.93 16.62
C TYR A 29 -1.45 -7.37 17.13
N SER A 30 -1.32 -7.53 18.46
CA SER A 30 -1.39 -8.85 19.10
C SER A 30 -2.66 -9.59 18.68
N ASP A 31 -2.57 -10.92 18.54
CA ASP A 31 -3.65 -11.83 18.11
C ASP A 31 -4.14 -11.67 16.67
N TRP A 32 -3.44 -10.90 15.83
CA TRP A 32 -3.66 -10.83 14.39
C TRP A 32 -2.52 -11.52 13.65
N SER A 33 -2.86 -12.22 12.57
CA SER A 33 -1.87 -12.81 11.66
C SER A 33 -1.51 -11.79 10.59
N ALA A 34 -0.20 -11.57 10.37
CA ALA A 34 0.26 -10.77 9.25
C ALA A 34 0.20 -11.59 7.97
N GLU A 35 -0.45 -11.06 6.94
CA GLU A 35 -0.45 -11.65 5.60
C GLU A 35 0.71 -11.09 4.78
N TYR A 36 0.87 -9.77 4.76
CA TYR A 36 2.01 -9.09 4.16
C TYR A 36 2.18 -7.65 4.65
N SER A 37 3.33 -7.05 4.36
CA SER A 37 3.62 -5.64 4.61
C SER A 37 4.17 -4.97 3.36
N GLY A 38 4.05 -3.65 3.29
CA GLY A 38 4.59 -2.88 2.18
C GLY A 38 4.30 -1.40 2.30
N TYR A 39 3.99 -0.75 1.19
CA TYR A 39 3.76 0.70 1.15
C TYR A 39 2.29 1.03 0.93
N LEU A 40 1.81 2.04 1.66
CA LEU A 40 0.50 2.59 1.45
C LEU A 40 0.52 3.43 0.17
N MET A 41 -0.36 3.10 -0.76
CA MET A 41 -0.44 3.78 -2.05
C MET A 41 -1.88 4.19 -2.33
N SER A 42 -2.03 5.24 -3.14
CA SER A 42 -3.33 5.68 -3.65
C SER A 42 -3.17 6.43 -4.97
N SER A 43 -4.30 6.81 -5.54
CA SER A 43 -4.37 7.67 -6.71
C SER A 43 -3.88 9.09 -6.38
N ASN A 44 -3.40 9.81 -7.40
CA ASN A 44 -2.96 11.19 -7.23
C ASN A 44 -4.16 12.16 -7.14
N LYS A 45 -3.95 13.30 -6.49
CA LYS A 45 -4.92 14.39 -6.45
C LYS A 45 -5.25 14.84 -7.88
N GLY A 46 -6.53 14.80 -8.24
CA GLY A 46 -7.03 15.22 -9.55
C GLY A 46 -7.30 14.08 -10.54
N HIS A 47 -6.89 12.86 -10.23
CA HIS A 47 -7.32 11.69 -11.01
C HIS A 47 -8.80 11.39 -10.75
N LYS A 48 -9.52 11.06 -11.82
CA LYS A 48 -10.94 10.67 -11.75
C LYS A 48 -11.04 9.20 -11.35
N GLY A 49 -12.08 8.85 -10.59
CA GLY A 49 -12.34 7.48 -10.17
C GLY A 49 -12.10 7.25 -8.68
N ARG A 50 -11.77 6.00 -8.32
CA ARG A 50 -11.68 5.56 -6.92
C ARG A 50 -10.31 5.88 -6.34
N ASN A 51 -10.29 6.66 -5.26
CA ASN A 51 -9.07 7.12 -4.59
C ASN A 51 -8.88 6.40 -3.25
N GLU A 52 -9.03 5.08 -3.25
CA GLU A 52 -8.84 4.27 -2.05
C GLU A 52 -7.37 4.14 -1.70
N PHE A 53 -7.10 4.02 -0.39
CA PHE A 53 -5.78 3.72 0.11
C PHE A 53 -5.61 2.20 0.17
N VAL A 54 -4.64 1.69 -0.57
CA VAL A 54 -4.32 0.26 -0.64
C VAL A 54 -2.93 0.02 -0.10
N CYS A 55 -2.73 -1.15 0.51
CA CYS A 55 -1.40 -1.61 0.91
C CYS A 55 -0.83 -2.46 -0.23
N VAL A 56 0.26 -2.00 -0.85
CA VAL A 56 0.94 -2.75 -1.92
C VAL A 56 2.14 -3.46 -1.30
N ASP A 57 2.25 -4.76 -1.55
CA ASP A 57 3.32 -5.62 -1.02
C ASP A 57 4.71 -5.06 -1.34
N LEU A 58 5.64 -5.17 -0.39
CA LEU A 58 7.02 -4.74 -0.58
C LEU A 58 7.73 -5.48 -1.73
N ASN A 59 7.33 -6.73 -1.96
CA ASN A 59 7.84 -7.62 -3.00
C ASN A 59 6.85 -7.73 -4.18
N ALA A 60 6.01 -6.71 -4.40
CA ALA A 60 5.10 -6.70 -5.53
C ALA A 60 5.87 -6.85 -6.86
N GLU A 61 5.44 -7.83 -7.66
CA GLU A 61 5.98 -8.08 -9.00
C GLU A 61 5.11 -7.40 -10.06
N PRO A 62 5.70 -6.88 -11.14
CA PRO A 62 4.93 -6.32 -12.24
C PRO A 62 4.19 -7.41 -13.01
N PHE A 63 3.11 -7.05 -13.70
CA PHE A 63 2.31 -7.99 -14.48
C PHE A 63 3.13 -8.63 -15.62
N ASP A 64 3.96 -7.82 -16.27
CA ASP A 64 4.93 -8.27 -17.25
C ASP A 64 6.21 -7.41 -17.18
N ASN A 65 7.18 -7.72 -18.04
CA ASN A 65 8.42 -6.98 -18.15
C ASN A 65 8.31 -5.76 -19.09
N ARG A 66 7.11 -5.40 -19.55
CA ARG A 66 6.92 -4.25 -20.42
C ARG A 66 6.90 -3.00 -19.54
N SER A 67 7.68 -2.01 -19.94
CA SER A 67 7.58 -0.65 -19.41
C SER A 67 6.42 0.09 -20.10
N SER A 68 5.24 -0.51 -20.15
CA SER A 68 4.01 0.15 -20.62
C SER A 68 3.27 0.76 -19.45
N ASP A 69 2.61 1.88 -19.70
CA ASP A 69 1.74 2.57 -18.77
C ASP A 69 0.47 2.93 -19.53
N GLU A 70 -0.55 2.09 -19.40
CA GLU A 70 -1.87 2.32 -20.00
C GLU A 70 -2.64 3.42 -19.24
N ASN A 71 -2.06 3.97 -18.17
CA ASN A 71 -2.56 5.10 -17.39
C ASN A 71 -4.01 4.91 -16.89
N GLY A 72 -4.43 3.66 -16.65
CA GLY A 72 -5.77 3.33 -16.19
C GLY A 72 -6.01 3.72 -14.72
N ALA A 73 -5.48 2.92 -13.79
CA ALA A 73 -5.55 3.18 -12.35
C ALA A 73 -4.13 3.27 -11.77
N LEU A 74 -3.68 4.51 -11.56
CA LEU A 74 -2.31 4.79 -11.13
C LEU A 74 -2.17 4.75 -9.61
N LEU A 75 -1.12 4.09 -9.12
CA LEU A 75 -0.80 3.97 -7.71
C LEU A 75 0.49 4.73 -7.38
N TYR A 76 0.37 5.71 -6.48
CA TYR A 76 1.49 6.51 -5.99
C TYR A 76 1.72 6.24 -4.51
N PRO A 77 2.98 6.12 -4.05
CA PRO A 77 3.28 6.03 -2.63
C PRO A 77 2.76 7.24 -1.87
N ILE A 78 2.07 7.00 -0.77
CA ILE A 78 1.73 8.03 0.20
C ILE A 78 3.00 8.40 0.95
N ARG A 79 3.26 9.69 1.10
CA ARG A 79 4.40 10.21 1.83
C ARG A 79 3.95 11.03 3.03
N THR A 80 4.76 10.96 4.07
CA THR A 80 4.65 11.83 5.24
C THR A 80 5.10 13.24 4.89
N GLU A 81 4.48 14.24 5.51
CA GLU A 81 4.80 15.65 5.32
C GLU A 81 4.90 16.33 6.69
N CYS A 82 6.08 16.88 7.00
CA CYS A 82 6.26 17.66 8.22
C CYS A 82 5.45 18.96 8.16
N GLY A 83 4.97 19.41 9.32
CA GLY A 83 3.99 20.49 9.42
C GLY A 83 2.61 19.92 9.71
N SER A 84 2.06 19.13 8.78
CA SER A 84 0.86 18.32 9.03
C SER A 84 1.15 17.24 10.09
N LEU A 85 2.33 16.63 10.02
CA LEU A 85 2.85 15.72 11.05
C LEU A 85 3.96 16.40 11.86
N ARG A 86 4.05 16.04 13.15
CA ARG A 86 5.16 16.43 14.02
C ARG A 86 6.39 15.59 13.68
N CYS A 87 7.49 16.28 13.37
CA CYS A 87 8.77 15.66 13.10
C CYS A 87 9.76 16.15 14.16
N PRO A 88 10.30 15.28 15.05
CA PRO A 88 10.10 13.81 15.18
C PRO A 88 8.76 13.40 15.85
N PRO A 89 8.33 12.11 15.77
CA PRO A 89 9.07 10.92 15.32
C PRO A 89 8.98 10.62 13.82
N TYR A 90 8.13 11.32 13.07
CA TYR A 90 8.00 11.13 11.63
C TYR A 90 9.17 11.79 10.90
N THR A 91 9.57 11.21 9.76
CA THR A 91 10.60 11.75 8.87
C THR A 91 9.94 12.39 7.67
N ASN A 92 10.32 13.61 7.29
CA ASN A 92 9.71 14.27 6.13
C ASN A 92 9.87 13.44 4.85
N SER A 93 8.85 13.45 3.99
CA SER A 93 8.87 12.80 2.67
C SER A 93 9.14 11.29 2.70
N ALA A 94 9.00 10.62 3.85
CA ALA A 94 9.15 9.17 3.94
C ALA A 94 7.88 8.48 3.42
N ASN A 95 8.05 7.41 2.64
CA ASN A 95 6.93 6.56 2.22
C ASN A 95 6.26 5.93 3.44
N VAL A 96 4.93 5.94 3.47
CA VAL A 96 4.15 5.39 4.57
C VAL A 96 4.08 3.88 4.44
N LEU A 97 4.55 3.16 5.45
CA LEU A 97 4.43 1.71 5.54
C LEU A 97 2.97 1.28 5.79
N CYS A 98 2.66 0.04 5.50
CA CYS A 98 1.41 -0.60 5.87
C CYS A 98 1.58 -2.11 6.08
N VAL A 99 0.63 -2.71 6.76
CA VAL A 99 0.52 -4.16 6.93
C VAL A 99 -0.93 -4.59 6.73
N VAL A 100 -1.13 -5.72 6.07
CA VAL A 100 -2.42 -6.41 5.94
C VAL A 100 -2.47 -7.54 6.93
N CYS A 101 -3.53 -7.55 7.73
CA CYS A 101 -3.69 -8.47 8.85
C CYS A 101 -5.02 -9.19 8.75
N THR A 102 -5.06 -10.45 9.17
CA THR A 102 -6.27 -11.25 9.25
C THR A 102 -6.49 -11.83 10.64
N LYS A 103 -7.75 -12.12 10.96
CA LYS A 103 -8.16 -12.75 12.21
C LYS A 103 -9.23 -13.80 11.98
#